data_AF-D7L1T8-F1
#
_entry.id   AF-D7L1T8-F1
#
_cell.length_a   1.000
_cell.length_b   1.000
_cell.length_c   1.000
_cell.angle_alpha   90.00
_cell.angle_beta   90.00
_cell.angle_gamma   90.00
#
_symmetry.space_group_name_H-M   'P 1'
#
loop_
_entity.id
_entity.type
_entity.pdbx_description
1 polymer ?
#
loop_
_entity_poly.entity_id
_entity_poly.type
_entity_poly.pdbx_seq_one_letter_code
_entity_poly.pdbx_strand_id
1 'polypeptide(L)'
;MSSSSSFSSNNWRYDVFLNFRGEDVRKTFLSHFLKELDRKLISFFQDNKIEKSQSLGPVLNQAIKDSRIAIVVFSKKYASSRWCLNELVEIVKCKNKLGQHVIPVFYDLDPTDVRNKTGDFGNIFDRTCHNKTEDEIRLWREALTDEVRKVGIWGPSGIGKTTIARALFSRLSHHFQGRVFIDMRFISKSVKDYSKGNPTDYNMKLHLQRKFLSKILDKEGIKLDHLGAVKGKLKHHKVLIIIDDLDDQVVLDALAGGDEWFGSGSRIIAITKDKHILRAHGITYSELNVDIGLQNLVDMSLIHVIPSLEMSIIEMHCLVEQMGKEIVREQSNNPGEREFLLDWKNVCDVLENKTGSNTVQGIPLNLDEIDELRIHKKAFKKMSNLKFLNIYTTTFGGNKETRWHLQEDFDYLPPKLKFLSWEKYPLRSMPSNFQPKNLVKLQMMNSNLEKLWEGVHSLTGLKDMDLWGSKKLKEIPDLSMVTNLETLNLGSCSSLVELPSSIKYLNKLIELNMSYCTNLEILPTGLNLKSLQCLYLWGCSQLKTFPDISTNISDLNLGESAIEEFPSNLHLENLDALEMFSMKNGKLWERVQIFCF
;
A
#
# COMPACT_ATOMS: atom_id res chain seq x y z
N MET A 1 -24.38 3.34 24.64
CA MET A 1 -25.09 2.61 23.58
C MET A 1 -24.23 2.71 22.33
N SER A 2 -23.43 1.68 22.06
CA SER A 2 -22.49 1.66 20.92
C SER A 2 -23.05 0.75 19.84
N SER A 3 -23.54 1.37 18.77
CA SER A 3 -23.94 0.72 17.53
C SER A 3 -22.69 0.38 16.71
N SER A 4 -22.43 -0.92 16.59
CA SER A 4 -21.50 -1.52 15.63
C SER A 4 -22.01 -1.35 14.20
N SER A 5 -21.24 -0.71 13.32
CA SER A 5 -21.46 -0.75 11.87
C SER A 5 -20.39 -1.62 11.19
N SER A 6 -20.89 -2.47 10.31
CA SER A 6 -20.30 -3.66 9.72
C SER A 6 -19.30 -3.40 8.60
N PHE A 7 -18.14 -4.05 8.67
CA PHE A 7 -17.33 -4.39 7.49
C PHE A 7 -18.18 -5.24 6.53
N SER A 8 -17.99 -5.08 5.22
CA SER A 8 -18.46 -6.06 4.24
C SER A 8 -17.64 -7.34 4.37
N SER A 9 -17.93 -8.13 5.40
CA SER A 9 -17.45 -9.48 5.55
C SER A 9 -17.99 -10.30 4.39
N ASN A 10 -17.14 -11.08 3.71
CA ASN A 10 -17.65 -12.34 3.20
C ASN A 10 -18.28 -13.03 4.42
N ASN A 11 -19.60 -13.12 4.46
CA ASN A 11 -20.32 -13.76 5.55
C ASN A 11 -20.08 -15.27 5.46
N TRP A 12 -18.89 -15.71 5.88
CA TRP A 12 -18.58 -17.11 6.04
C TRP A 12 -19.49 -17.66 7.14
N ARG A 13 -20.33 -18.63 6.78
CA ARG A 13 -21.23 -19.30 7.71
C ARG A 13 -20.49 -20.25 8.64
N TYR A 14 -19.33 -20.73 8.21
CA TYR A 14 -18.48 -21.66 8.96
C TYR A 14 -17.02 -21.20 8.96
N ASP A 15 -16.30 -21.43 10.05
CA ASP A 15 -14.86 -21.22 10.10
C ASP A 15 -14.11 -22.30 9.30
N VAL A 16 -14.58 -23.56 9.40
CA VAL A 16 -13.90 -24.73 8.81
C VAL A 16 -14.86 -25.65 8.05
N PHE A 17 -14.48 -26.03 6.84
CA PHE A 17 -15.00 -27.18 6.11
C PHE A 17 -14.01 -28.35 6.18
N LEU A 18 -14.49 -29.57 6.38
CA LEU A 18 -13.66 -30.77 6.45
C LEU A 18 -13.97 -31.70 5.29
N ASN A 19 -12.95 -32.00 4.49
CA ASN A 19 -13.03 -32.94 3.38
C ASN A 19 -12.17 -34.17 3.70
N PHE A 20 -12.79 -35.34 3.82
CA PHE A 20 -12.13 -36.56 4.29
C PHE A 20 -12.89 -37.81 3.85
N ARG A 21 -12.22 -38.98 3.93
CA ARG A 21 -12.87 -40.29 3.74
C ARG A 21 -13.36 -40.84 5.09
N GLY A 22 -14.68 -40.84 5.30
CA GLY A 22 -15.29 -41.25 6.57
C GLY A 22 -14.91 -42.66 7.04
N GLU A 23 -14.76 -43.63 6.14
CA GLU A 23 -14.38 -45.01 6.51
C GLU A 23 -12.97 -45.11 7.13
N ASP A 24 -12.07 -44.19 6.80
CA ASP A 24 -10.66 -44.27 7.19
C ASP A 24 -10.37 -43.51 8.49
N VAL A 25 -10.99 -42.34 8.69
CA VAL A 25 -10.59 -41.40 9.75
C VAL A 25 -11.67 -41.11 10.80
N ARG A 26 -12.94 -41.48 10.56
CA ARG A 26 -14.10 -41.02 11.36
C ARG A 26 -14.07 -41.50 12.82
N LYS A 27 -13.48 -42.66 13.12
CA LYS A 27 -13.41 -43.24 14.47
C LYS A 27 -12.08 -42.99 15.20
N THR A 28 -11.12 -42.34 14.56
CA THR A 28 -9.76 -42.15 15.10
C THR A 28 -9.42 -40.65 15.13
N PHE A 29 -8.62 -40.18 14.18
CA PHE A 29 -8.13 -38.81 14.09
C PHE A 29 -9.27 -37.79 14.05
N LEU A 30 -10.31 -38.05 13.25
CA LEU A 30 -11.38 -37.07 13.05
C LEU A 30 -12.21 -36.84 14.30
N SER A 31 -12.55 -37.88 15.07
CA SER A 31 -13.35 -37.72 16.30
C SER A 31 -12.62 -36.88 17.36
N HIS A 32 -11.30 -37.02 17.47
CA HIS A 32 -10.49 -36.19 18.37
C HIS A 32 -10.36 -34.76 17.85
N PHE A 33 -10.13 -34.61 16.54
CA PHE A 33 -9.99 -33.30 15.91
C PHE A 33 -11.27 -32.47 16.00
N LEU A 34 -12.44 -33.06 15.70
CA LEU A 34 -13.73 -32.39 15.83
C LEU A 34 -14.02 -31.96 17.27
N LYS A 35 -13.71 -32.81 18.25
CA LYS A 35 -13.86 -32.48 19.67
C LYS A 35 -12.99 -31.28 20.09
N GLU A 36 -11.79 -31.16 19.55
CA GLU A 36 -10.91 -30.00 19.82
C GLU A 36 -11.37 -28.72 19.12
N LEU A 37 -11.94 -28.82 17.91
CA LEU A 37 -12.57 -27.67 17.25
C LEU A 37 -13.77 -27.16 18.06
N ASP A 38 -14.66 -28.06 18.51
CA ASP A 38 -15.79 -27.73 19.37
C ASP A 38 -15.32 -27.10 20.70
N ARG A 39 -14.28 -27.67 21.33
CA ARG A 39 -13.71 -27.13 22.59
C ARG A 39 -13.17 -25.71 22.43
N LYS A 40 -12.65 -25.37 21.24
CA LYS A 40 -12.13 -24.04 20.92
C LYS A 40 -13.17 -23.10 20.32
N LEU A 41 -14.44 -23.50 20.29
CA LEU A 41 -15.55 -22.72 19.72
C LEU A 41 -15.34 -22.35 18.24
N ILE A 42 -14.64 -23.20 17.48
CA ILE A 42 -14.45 -23.03 16.03
C ILE A 42 -15.67 -23.64 15.34
N SER A 43 -16.39 -22.85 14.54
CA SER A 43 -17.58 -23.33 13.83
C SER A 43 -17.18 -24.16 12.60
N PHE A 44 -17.78 -25.33 12.42
CA PHE A 44 -17.51 -26.18 11.26
C PHE A 44 -18.77 -26.88 10.75
N PHE A 45 -18.76 -27.21 9.46
CA PHE A 45 -19.87 -27.94 8.84
C PHE A 45 -19.92 -29.40 9.33
N GLN A 46 -21.11 -29.86 9.76
CA GLN A 46 -21.35 -31.23 10.21
C GLN A 46 -22.34 -31.94 9.27
N ASP A 47 -21.85 -32.89 8.48
CA ASP A 47 -22.66 -33.69 7.54
C ASP A 47 -23.86 -34.40 8.20
N ASN A 48 -23.75 -34.71 9.51
CA ASN A 48 -24.75 -35.47 10.26
C ASN A 48 -26.03 -34.68 10.60
N LYS A 49 -26.07 -33.37 10.34
CA LYS A 49 -27.21 -32.48 10.64
C LYS A 49 -28.10 -32.18 9.43
N ILE A 50 -27.84 -32.80 8.28
CA ILE A 50 -28.61 -32.58 7.04
C ILE A 50 -29.91 -33.39 7.09
N GLU A 51 -31.06 -32.74 6.88
CA GLU A 51 -32.36 -33.41 6.76
C GLU A 51 -32.37 -34.37 5.56
N LYS A 52 -32.86 -35.61 5.77
CA LYS A 52 -32.80 -36.72 4.79
C LYS A 52 -33.57 -36.49 3.48
N SER A 53 -34.23 -35.34 3.30
CA SER A 53 -35.08 -35.01 2.15
C SER A 53 -34.41 -34.16 1.07
N GLN A 54 -33.18 -33.64 1.29
CA GLN A 54 -32.48 -32.79 0.32
C GLN A 54 -31.36 -33.53 -0.44
N SER A 55 -31.11 -33.16 -1.70
CA SER A 55 -29.95 -33.65 -2.46
C SER A 55 -28.65 -33.14 -1.82
N LEU A 56 -27.77 -34.03 -1.34
CA LEU A 56 -26.56 -33.67 -0.60
C LEU A 56 -25.56 -32.79 -1.39
N GLY A 57 -25.48 -32.93 -2.71
CA GLY A 57 -24.46 -32.26 -3.54
C GLY A 57 -24.49 -30.72 -3.49
N PRO A 58 -25.64 -30.07 -3.79
CA PRO A 58 -25.77 -28.61 -3.70
C PRO A 58 -25.50 -28.06 -2.30
N VAL A 59 -25.94 -28.77 -1.25
CA VAL A 59 -25.74 -28.36 0.15
C VAL A 59 -24.26 -28.37 0.52
N LEU A 60 -23.54 -29.43 0.14
CA LEU A 60 -22.09 -29.53 0.37
C LEU A 60 -21.30 -28.48 -0.42
N ASN A 61 -21.65 -28.23 -1.68
CA ASN A 61 -21.00 -27.18 -2.48
C ASN A 61 -21.20 -25.79 -1.87
N GLN A 62 -22.39 -25.52 -1.33
CA GLN A 62 -22.66 -24.27 -0.63
C GLN A 62 -21.88 -24.19 0.69
N ALA A 63 -21.81 -25.28 1.46
CA ALA A 63 -21.02 -25.32 2.69
C ALA A 63 -19.52 -25.07 2.44
N ILE A 64 -18.97 -25.58 1.33
CA ILE A 64 -17.58 -25.31 0.90
C ILE A 64 -17.40 -23.82 0.62
N LYS A 65 -18.33 -23.19 -0.12
CA LYS A 65 -18.28 -21.76 -0.44
C LYS A 65 -18.47 -20.87 0.78
N ASP A 66 -19.24 -21.33 1.76
CA ASP A 66 -19.55 -20.58 2.97
C ASP A 66 -18.51 -20.79 4.09
N SER A 67 -17.43 -21.55 3.83
CA SER A 67 -16.39 -21.82 4.82
C SER A 67 -15.13 -20.98 4.63
N ARG A 68 -14.60 -20.39 5.69
CA ARG A 68 -13.36 -19.59 5.65
C ARG A 68 -12.11 -20.42 5.36
N ILE A 69 -12.03 -21.61 5.96
CA ILE A 69 -10.90 -22.54 5.85
C ILE A 69 -11.42 -23.91 5.39
N ALA A 70 -10.75 -24.55 4.44
CA ALA A 70 -10.99 -25.95 4.08
C ALA A 70 -9.81 -26.82 4.51
N ILE A 71 -10.07 -27.86 5.31
CA ILE A 71 -9.07 -28.84 5.73
C ILE A 71 -9.32 -30.13 4.94
N VAL A 72 -8.30 -30.57 4.20
CA VAL A 72 -8.36 -31.76 3.35
C VAL A 72 -7.52 -32.86 3.98
N VAL A 73 -8.16 -33.94 4.45
CA VAL A 73 -7.50 -35.07 5.09
C VAL A 73 -7.30 -36.21 4.09
N PHE A 74 -6.09 -36.31 3.53
CA PHE A 74 -5.69 -37.37 2.62
C PHE A 74 -5.34 -38.65 3.40
N SER A 75 -6.05 -39.73 3.11
CA SER A 75 -5.81 -41.09 3.61
C SER A 75 -5.49 -42.04 2.45
N LYS A 76 -4.95 -43.23 2.74
CA LYS A 76 -4.62 -44.25 1.73
C LYS A 76 -5.78 -44.55 0.76
N LYS A 77 -7.04 -44.57 1.24
CA LYS A 77 -8.23 -44.84 0.41
C LYS A 77 -9.02 -43.60 0.04
N TYR A 78 -8.52 -42.39 0.26
CA TYR A 78 -9.24 -41.16 -0.05
C TYR A 78 -9.69 -41.08 -1.52
N ALA A 79 -8.80 -41.45 -2.45
CA ALA A 79 -9.08 -41.47 -3.90
C ALA A 79 -10.11 -42.51 -4.36
N SER A 80 -10.58 -43.41 -3.48
CA SER A 80 -11.68 -44.33 -3.79
C SER A 80 -13.05 -43.63 -3.84
N SER A 81 -13.15 -42.42 -3.27
CA SER A 81 -14.39 -41.69 -3.10
C SER A 81 -14.54 -40.59 -4.14
N ARG A 82 -15.50 -40.77 -5.06
CA ARG A 82 -15.87 -39.72 -6.03
C ARG A 82 -16.34 -38.43 -5.34
N TRP A 83 -17.02 -38.55 -4.21
CA TRP A 83 -17.46 -37.42 -3.40
C TRP A 83 -16.27 -36.60 -2.89
N CYS A 84 -15.26 -37.25 -2.30
CA CYS A 84 -14.08 -36.56 -1.79
C CYS A 84 -13.33 -35.82 -2.90
N LEU A 85 -13.17 -36.46 -4.08
CA LEU A 85 -12.51 -35.85 -5.23
C LEU A 85 -13.29 -34.68 -5.83
N ASN A 86 -14.62 -34.76 -5.91
CA ASN A 86 -15.47 -33.67 -6.39
C ASN A 86 -15.47 -32.47 -5.43
N GLU A 87 -15.54 -32.73 -4.13
CA GLU A 87 -15.40 -31.69 -3.10
C GLU A 87 -14.03 -31.02 -3.17
N LEU A 88 -12.95 -31.80 -3.36
CA LEU A 88 -11.60 -31.26 -3.53
C LEU A 88 -11.51 -30.33 -4.74
N VAL A 89 -12.13 -30.69 -5.87
CA VAL A 89 -12.21 -29.81 -7.05
C VAL A 89 -12.92 -28.50 -6.71
N GLU A 90 -14.04 -28.56 -5.98
CA GLU A 90 -14.78 -27.36 -5.59
C GLU A 90 -14.01 -26.51 -4.57
N ILE A 91 -13.29 -27.12 -3.61
CA ILE A 91 -12.38 -26.43 -2.68
C ILE A 91 -11.28 -25.71 -3.45
N VAL A 92 -10.66 -26.36 -4.44
CA VAL A 92 -9.62 -25.73 -5.27
C VAL A 92 -10.20 -24.56 -6.08
N LYS A 93 -11.42 -24.67 -6.59
CA LYS A 93 -12.11 -23.54 -7.23
C LYS A 93 -12.39 -22.40 -6.25
N CYS A 94 -12.86 -22.69 -5.04
CA CYS A 94 -13.14 -21.69 -4.01
C CYS A 94 -11.88 -21.00 -3.51
N LYS A 95 -10.77 -21.74 -3.37
CA LYS A 95 -9.44 -21.18 -3.11
C LYS A 95 -9.04 -20.16 -4.16
N ASN A 96 -9.23 -20.49 -5.43
CA ASN A 96 -8.81 -19.63 -6.54
C ASN A 96 -9.74 -18.43 -6.75
N LYS A 97 -11.06 -18.57 -6.52
CA LYS A 97 -12.06 -17.52 -6.76
C LYS A 97 -12.37 -16.64 -5.56
N LEU A 98 -12.39 -17.23 -4.36
CA LEU A 98 -12.86 -16.58 -3.12
C LEU A 98 -11.72 -16.37 -2.10
N GLY A 99 -10.49 -16.78 -2.42
CA GLY A 99 -9.35 -16.66 -1.51
C GLY A 99 -9.40 -17.59 -0.30
N GLN A 100 -10.24 -18.62 -0.32
CA GLN A 100 -10.40 -19.59 0.78
C GLN A 100 -9.06 -20.23 1.15
N HIS A 101 -8.75 -20.31 2.45
CA HIS A 101 -7.52 -20.95 2.91
C HIS A 101 -7.67 -22.48 2.90
N VAL A 102 -6.67 -23.22 2.39
CA VAL A 102 -6.74 -24.69 2.26
C VAL A 102 -5.54 -25.35 2.95
N ILE A 103 -5.81 -26.23 3.91
CA ILE A 103 -4.80 -26.94 4.70
C ILE A 103 -4.87 -28.45 4.40
N PRO A 104 -3.85 -29.03 3.74
CA PRO A 104 -3.78 -30.48 3.54
C PRO A 104 -3.20 -31.17 4.79
N VAL A 105 -3.83 -32.26 5.21
CA VAL A 105 -3.39 -33.17 6.28
C VAL A 105 -3.19 -34.54 5.66
N PHE A 106 -1.99 -35.10 5.75
CA PHE A 106 -1.66 -36.42 5.22
C PHE A 106 -1.66 -37.43 6.37
N TYR A 107 -2.70 -38.27 6.41
CA TYR A 107 -2.92 -39.24 7.48
C TYR A 107 -2.48 -40.64 7.03
N ASP A 108 -1.39 -41.13 7.62
CA ASP A 108 -0.77 -42.43 7.30
C ASP A 108 -0.51 -42.63 5.79
N LEU A 109 -0.02 -41.56 5.14
CA LEU A 109 0.21 -41.51 3.70
C LEU A 109 1.35 -40.52 3.39
N ASP A 110 2.22 -40.86 2.43
CA ASP A 110 3.24 -39.94 1.94
C ASP A 110 2.59 -38.88 1.01
N PRO A 111 2.82 -37.58 1.23
CA PRO A 111 2.37 -36.52 0.32
C PRO A 111 2.76 -36.75 -1.15
N THR A 112 3.87 -37.42 -1.45
CA THR A 112 4.29 -37.70 -2.83
C THR A 112 3.37 -38.68 -3.53
N ASP A 113 2.77 -39.63 -2.81
CA ASP A 113 1.85 -40.62 -3.39
C ASP A 113 0.54 -39.98 -3.85
N VAL A 114 0.06 -38.98 -3.10
CA VAL A 114 -1.11 -38.17 -3.50
C VAL A 114 -0.77 -37.29 -4.71
N ARG A 115 0.38 -36.62 -4.67
CA ARG A 115 0.79 -35.63 -5.69
C ARG A 115 1.10 -36.28 -7.03
N ASN A 116 1.86 -37.36 -7.01
CA ASN A 116 2.31 -38.09 -8.21
C ASN A 116 1.35 -39.21 -8.62
N LYS A 117 0.33 -39.50 -7.80
CA LYS A 117 -0.62 -40.61 -8.01
C LYS A 117 0.15 -41.93 -8.14
N THR A 118 1.03 -42.17 -7.18
CA THR A 118 1.89 -43.36 -7.11
C THR A 118 1.50 -44.25 -5.94
N GLY A 119 2.06 -45.46 -5.90
CA GLY A 119 1.79 -46.43 -4.84
C GLY A 119 0.32 -46.86 -4.77
N ASP A 120 -0.10 -47.31 -3.59
CA ASP A 120 -1.47 -47.79 -3.36
C ASP A 120 -2.54 -46.71 -3.61
N PHE A 121 -2.22 -45.45 -3.29
CA PHE A 121 -3.12 -44.33 -3.56
C PHE A 121 -3.34 -44.14 -5.07
N GLY A 122 -2.27 -44.18 -5.87
CA GLY A 122 -2.33 -44.11 -7.33
C GLY A 122 -3.15 -45.23 -7.95
N ASN A 123 -2.90 -46.47 -7.52
CA ASN A 123 -3.64 -47.65 -7.99
C ASN A 123 -5.15 -47.53 -7.71
N ILE A 124 -5.53 -46.99 -6.56
CA ILE A 124 -6.93 -46.73 -6.21
C ILE A 124 -7.51 -45.61 -7.07
N PHE A 125 -6.76 -44.52 -7.28
CA PHE A 125 -7.19 -43.40 -8.12
C PHE A 125 -7.47 -43.85 -9.57
N ASP A 126 -6.59 -44.64 -10.16
CA ASP A 126 -6.75 -45.13 -11.53
C ASP A 126 -7.97 -46.07 -11.67
N ARG A 127 -8.25 -46.91 -10.67
CA ARG A 127 -9.49 -47.71 -10.62
C ARG A 127 -10.74 -46.83 -10.56
N THR A 128 -10.70 -45.75 -9.77
CA THR A 128 -11.82 -44.78 -9.70
C THR A 128 -12.05 -44.08 -11.04
N CYS A 129 -11.00 -43.88 -11.85
CA CYS A 129 -11.04 -43.24 -13.16
C CYS A 129 -11.55 -44.14 -14.30
N HIS A 130 -11.57 -45.48 -14.15
CA HIS A 130 -11.80 -46.42 -15.26
C HIS A 130 -13.13 -46.24 -16.04
N ASN A 131 -14.15 -45.66 -15.40
CA ASN A 131 -15.49 -45.43 -16.00
C ASN A 131 -15.89 -43.95 -15.92
N LYS A 132 -14.96 -43.03 -16.21
CA LYS A 132 -15.14 -41.59 -16.05
C LYS A 132 -14.79 -40.82 -17.31
N THR A 133 -15.38 -39.63 -17.48
CA THR A 133 -15.05 -38.78 -18.63
C THR A 133 -13.64 -38.23 -18.50
N GLU A 134 -12.97 -37.95 -19.62
CA GLU A 134 -11.63 -37.35 -19.61
C GLU A 134 -11.61 -36.01 -18.86
N ASP A 135 -12.69 -35.22 -18.96
CA ASP A 135 -12.83 -33.96 -18.23
C ASP A 135 -12.95 -34.15 -16.72
N GLU A 136 -13.71 -35.15 -16.24
CA GLU A 136 -13.77 -35.49 -14.81
C GLU A 136 -12.39 -35.91 -14.28
N ILE A 137 -11.68 -36.76 -15.04
CA ILE A 137 -10.36 -37.27 -14.67
C ILE A 137 -9.34 -36.12 -14.63
N ARG A 138 -9.38 -35.21 -15.62
CA ARG A 138 -8.50 -34.04 -15.68
C ARG A 138 -8.66 -33.16 -14.44
N LEU A 139 -9.91 -32.80 -14.10
CA LEU A 139 -10.21 -31.96 -12.94
C LEU A 139 -9.72 -32.59 -11.63
N TRP A 140 -9.89 -33.90 -11.46
CA TRP A 140 -9.39 -34.59 -10.28
C TRP A 140 -7.87 -34.65 -10.21
N ARG A 141 -7.19 -34.88 -11.35
CA ARG A 141 -5.72 -34.89 -11.39
C ARG A 141 -5.14 -33.53 -11.00
N GLU A 142 -5.70 -32.45 -11.56
CA GLU A 142 -5.33 -31.06 -11.29
C GLU A 142 -5.52 -30.71 -9.81
N ALA A 143 -6.68 -31.06 -9.23
CA ALA A 143 -6.99 -30.75 -7.84
C ALA A 143 -6.08 -31.48 -6.83
N LEU A 144 -5.49 -32.61 -7.23
CA LEU A 144 -4.54 -33.41 -6.42
C LEU A 144 -3.07 -33.00 -6.60
N THR A 145 -2.71 -32.10 -7.52
CA THR A 145 -1.32 -31.67 -7.79
C THR A 145 -0.93 -30.35 -7.11
N ASP A 146 0.30 -30.26 -6.58
CA ASP A 146 0.95 -29.00 -6.18
C ASP A 146 1.88 -28.54 -7.31
N GLU A 147 1.38 -27.65 -8.17
CA GLU A 147 2.06 -27.22 -9.40
C GLU A 147 3.31 -26.35 -9.15
N VAL A 148 4.15 -26.24 -10.18
CA VAL A 148 5.19 -25.21 -10.26
C VAL A 148 4.48 -23.86 -10.37
N ARG A 149 4.77 -22.93 -9.46
CA ARG A 149 4.16 -21.59 -9.49
C ARG A 149 5.19 -20.53 -9.80
N LYS A 150 4.91 -19.75 -10.83
CA LYS A 150 5.59 -18.50 -11.13
C LYS A 150 4.75 -17.34 -10.58
N VAL A 151 5.39 -16.46 -9.82
CA VAL A 151 4.76 -15.26 -9.26
C VAL A 151 5.59 -14.04 -9.61
N GLY A 152 4.95 -13.01 -10.12
CA GLY A 152 5.55 -11.72 -10.43
C GLY A 152 5.33 -10.73 -9.29
N ILE A 153 6.38 -10.02 -8.90
CA ILE A 153 6.28 -8.84 -8.03
C ILE A 153 6.59 -7.62 -8.87
N TRP A 154 5.60 -6.78 -9.09
CA TRP A 154 5.73 -5.60 -9.93
C TRP A 154 5.41 -4.32 -9.15
N GLY A 155 6.13 -3.24 -9.48
CA GLY A 155 5.92 -1.92 -8.89
C GLY A 155 7.08 -0.94 -9.15
N PRO A 156 6.92 0.35 -8.81
CA PRO A 156 7.93 1.39 -9.05
C PRO A 156 9.23 1.16 -8.26
N SER A 157 10.31 1.86 -8.65
CA SER A 157 11.60 1.78 -7.94
C SER A 157 11.48 2.31 -6.50
N GLY A 158 12.18 1.69 -5.55
CA GLY A 158 12.18 2.13 -4.15
C GLY A 158 10.99 1.69 -3.29
N ILE A 159 9.98 1.02 -3.85
CA ILE A 159 8.79 0.54 -3.11
C ILE A 159 9.05 -0.67 -2.18
N GLY A 160 10.29 -1.18 -2.13
CA GLY A 160 10.66 -2.30 -1.25
C GLY A 160 10.48 -3.71 -1.84
N LYS A 161 10.31 -3.86 -3.16
CA LYS A 161 10.18 -5.18 -3.82
C LYS A 161 11.32 -6.15 -3.47
N THR A 162 12.57 -5.68 -3.59
CA THR A 162 13.78 -6.43 -3.22
C THR A 162 13.78 -6.80 -1.74
N THR A 163 13.33 -5.90 -0.86
CA THR A 163 13.25 -6.15 0.59
C THR A 163 12.26 -7.26 0.91
N ILE A 164 11.05 -7.20 0.33
CA ILE A 164 10.03 -8.25 0.47
C ILE A 164 10.57 -9.58 -0.04
N ALA A 165 11.20 -9.58 -1.21
CA ALA A 165 11.75 -10.81 -1.79
C ALA A 165 12.88 -11.41 -0.97
N ARG A 166 13.76 -10.57 -0.38
CA ARG A 166 14.79 -11.05 0.56
C ARG A 166 14.17 -11.64 1.82
N ALA A 167 13.15 -11.01 2.39
CA ALA A 167 12.42 -11.54 3.54
C ALA A 167 11.73 -12.88 3.21
N LEU A 168 11.08 -12.98 2.04
CA LEU A 168 10.49 -14.21 1.54
C LEU A 168 11.55 -15.30 1.34
N PHE A 169 12.69 -14.96 0.74
CA PHE A 169 13.78 -15.91 0.55
C PHE A 169 14.29 -16.47 1.87
N SER A 170 14.58 -15.60 2.85
CA SER A 170 15.05 -16.01 4.17
C SER A 170 14.05 -16.92 4.88
N ARG A 171 12.75 -16.63 4.80
CA ARG A 171 11.70 -17.45 5.44
C ARG A 171 11.43 -18.78 4.73
N LEU A 172 11.39 -18.77 3.39
CA LEU A 172 10.92 -19.91 2.61
C LEU A 172 12.03 -20.87 2.19
N SER A 173 13.29 -20.41 2.09
CA SER A 173 14.40 -21.16 1.49
C SER A 173 14.62 -22.55 2.09
N HIS A 174 14.42 -22.72 3.40
CA HIS A 174 14.61 -23.98 4.10
C HIS A 174 13.63 -25.09 3.67
N HIS A 175 12.51 -24.75 3.01
CA HIS A 175 11.52 -25.72 2.53
C HIS A 175 11.79 -26.26 1.11
N PHE A 176 12.91 -25.90 0.50
CA PHE A 176 13.26 -26.23 -0.89
C PHE A 176 14.63 -26.93 -0.98
N GLN A 177 14.73 -27.89 -1.90
CA GLN A 177 15.95 -28.68 -2.13
C GLN A 177 17.03 -27.84 -2.81
N GLY A 178 16.63 -27.02 -3.79
CA GLY A 178 17.49 -26.02 -4.42
C GLY A 178 16.95 -24.62 -4.15
N ARG A 179 17.83 -23.67 -3.82
CA ARG A 179 17.44 -22.28 -3.59
C ARG A 179 18.43 -21.32 -4.19
N VAL A 180 17.95 -20.29 -4.86
CA VAL A 180 18.83 -19.27 -5.43
C VAL A 180 18.15 -17.91 -5.46
N PHE A 181 18.90 -16.90 -5.04
CA PHE A 181 18.58 -15.49 -5.24
C PHE A 181 19.50 -14.94 -6.32
N ILE A 182 18.90 -14.42 -7.38
CA ILE A 182 19.55 -13.87 -8.57
C ILE A 182 19.27 -12.38 -8.57
N ASP A 183 20.32 -11.57 -8.45
CA ASP A 183 20.23 -10.11 -8.50
C ASP A 183 21.09 -9.56 -9.64
N MET A 184 21.04 -8.24 -9.86
CA MET A 184 21.84 -7.57 -10.87
C MET A 184 23.36 -7.79 -10.69
N ARG A 185 23.83 -8.07 -9.47
CA ARG A 185 25.23 -8.43 -9.21
C ARG A 185 25.57 -9.81 -9.76
N PHE A 186 24.68 -10.79 -9.65
CA PHE A 186 24.86 -12.09 -10.28
C PHE A 186 24.99 -11.95 -11.80
N ILE A 187 24.07 -11.21 -12.43
CA ILE A 187 24.06 -11.02 -13.90
C ILE A 187 25.30 -10.27 -14.36
N SER A 188 25.62 -9.12 -13.75
CA SER A 188 26.79 -8.32 -14.12
C SER A 188 28.12 -9.05 -13.90
N LYS A 189 28.24 -9.89 -12.86
CA LYS A 189 29.41 -10.75 -12.66
C LYS A 189 29.53 -11.79 -13.77
N SER A 190 28.43 -12.45 -14.14
CA SER A 190 28.40 -13.38 -15.26
C SER A 190 28.75 -12.72 -16.60
N VAL A 191 28.34 -11.48 -16.82
CA VAL A 191 28.71 -10.69 -18.01
C VAL A 191 30.20 -10.32 -18.00
N LYS A 192 30.76 -9.91 -16.86
CA LYS A 192 32.19 -9.58 -16.74
C LYS A 192 33.10 -10.80 -16.91
N ASP A 193 32.69 -11.95 -16.37
CA ASP A 193 33.41 -13.23 -16.52
C ASP A 193 33.42 -13.70 -17.99
N TYR A 194 32.49 -13.22 -18.83
CA TYR A 194 32.34 -13.57 -20.24
C TYR A 194 32.53 -12.32 -21.13
N SER A 195 33.79 -11.99 -21.43
CA SER A 195 34.21 -10.73 -22.06
C SER A 195 33.79 -10.49 -23.53
N LYS A 196 32.95 -11.37 -24.11
CA LYS A 196 32.38 -11.21 -25.46
C LYS A 196 30.89 -11.60 -25.43
N GLY A 197 29.95 -10.67 -25.34
CA GLY A 197 28.58 -10.99 -25.75
C GLY A 197 27.45 -10.20 -25.10
N ASN A 198 26.57 -9.73 -25.98
CA ASN A 198 25.21 -9.26 -25.70
C ASN A 198 24.38 -10.39 -25.03
N PRO A 199 23.41 -10.10 -24.13
CA PRO A 199 22.51 -11.10 -23.53
C PRO A 199 21.84 -12.08 -24.50
N THR A 200 21.64 -11.67 -25.76
CA THR A 200 21.05 -12.50 -26.83
C THR A 200 21.99 -13.59 -27.37
N ASP A 201 23.28 -13.55 -27.06
CA ASP A 201 24.27 -14.54 -27.50
C ASP A 201 24.00 -15.92 -26.87
N TYR A 202 23.95 -16.95 -27.72
CA TYR A 202 23.80 -18.35 -27.32
C TYR A 202 24.79 -18.76 -26.22
N ASN A 203 26.05 -18.34 -26.35
CA ASN A 203 27.10 -18.69 -25.42
C ASN A 203 26.93 -17.97 -24.07
N MET A 204 26.40 -16.75 -24.08
CA MET A 204 26.07 -16.00 -22.87
C MET A 204 24.92 -16.68 -22.10
N LYS A 205 23.86 -17.10 -22.80
CA LYS A 205 22.78 -17.89 -22.19
C LYS A 205 23.31 -19.20 -21.57
N LEU A 206 24.23 -19.88 -22.26
CA LEU A 206 24.83 -21.13 -21.79
C LEU A 206 25.70 -20.89 -20.55
N HIS A 207 26.45 -19.79 -20.53
CA HIS A 207 27.24 -19.37 -19.37
C HIS A 207 26.36 -19.05 -18.15
N LEU A 208 25.27 -18.30 -18.35
CA LEU A 208 24.29 -17.97 -17.30
C LEU A 208 23.68 -19.24 -16.71
N GLN A 209 23.23 -20.18 -17.54
CA GLN A 209 22.71 -21.47 -17.07
C GLN A 209 23.74 -22.26 -16.27
N ARG A 210 25.02 -22.23 -16.67
CA ARG A 210 26.11 -22.92 -15.94
C ARG A 210 26.27 -22.38 -14.52
N LYS A 211 26.35 -21.05 -14.39
CA LYS A 211 26.47 -20.37 -13.09
C LYS A 211 25.23 -20.58 -12.24
N PHE A 212 24.05 -20.52 -12.85
CA PHE A 212 22.78 -20.77 -12.19
C PHE A 212 22.69 -22.17 -11.60
N LEU A 213 22.97 -23.21 -12.42
CA LEU A 213 22.97 -24.59 -11.97
C LEU A 213 24.00 -24.84 -10.87
N SER A 214 25.18 -24.24 -11.00
CA SER A 214 26.23 -24.37 -9.98
C SER A 214 25.77 -23.83 -8.62
N LYS A 215 25.06 -22.69 -8.63
CA LYS A 215 24.56 -22.04 -7.42
C LYS A 215 23.33 -22.73 -6.81
N ILE A 216 22.40 -23.21 -7.64
CA ILE A 216 21.16 -23.84 -7.14
C ILE A 216 21.36 -25.28 -6.66
N LEU A 217 22.33 -25.99 -7.25
CA LEU A 217 22.69 -27.37 -6.89
C LEU A 217 23.87 -27.45 -5.90
N ASP A 218 24.48 -26.31 -5.59
CA ASP A 218 25.68 -26.20 -4.76
C ASP A 218 26.82 -27.13 -5.23
N LYS A 219 27.08 -27.12 -6.55
CA LYS A 219 28.08 -27.98 -7.22
C LYS A 219 28.92 -27.18 -8.18
N GLU A 220 30.24 -27.28 -8.07
CA GLU A 220 31.17 -26.69 -9.03
C GLU A 220 31.40 -27.60 -10.24
N GLY A 221 31.90 -27.02 -11.35
CA GLY A 221 32.37 -27.81 -12.50
C GLY A 221 31.29 -28.47 -13.37
N ILE A 222 30.03 -28.02 -13.30
CA ILE A 222 28.94 -28.57 -14.12
C ILE A 222 29.25 -28.36 -15.61
N LYS A 223 29.40 -29.45 -16.37
CA LYS A 223 29.48 -29.44 -17.83
C LYS A 223 28.08 -29.24 -18.43
N LEU A 224 27.96 -28.31 -19.37
CA LEU A 224 26.74 -28.03 -20.12
C LEU A 224 27.07 -28.01 -21.60
N ASP A 225 26.40 -28.88 -22.35
CA ASP A 225 26.63 -29.03 -23.79
C ASP A 225 25.55 -28.33 -24.64
N HIS A 226 24.41 -27.94 -24.02
CA HIS A 226 23.31 -27.22 -24.69
C HIS A 226 22.36 -26.50 -23.70
N LEU A 227 21.60 -25.52 -24.19
CA LEU A 227 20.66 -24.67 -23.41
C LEU A 227 19.44 -25.39 -22.80
N GLY A 228 19.27 -26.69 -23.07
CA GLY A 228 18.16 -27.50 -22.55
C GLY A 228 18.53 -28.29 -21.28
N ALA A 229 19.79 -28.23 -20.85
CA ALA A 229 20.29 -29.07 -19.77
C ALA A 229 19.77 -28.65 -18.38
N VAL A 230 19.27 -27.42 -18.21
CA VAL A 230 18.60 -27.00 -16.97
C VAL A 230 17.38 -27.89 -16.67
N LYS A 231 16.52 -28.11 -17.67
CA LYS A 231 15.37 -29.01 -17.57
C LYS A 231 15.80 -30.42 -17.14
N GLY A 232 16.79 -31.00 -17.81
CA GLY A 232 17.27 -32.34 -17.49
C GLY A 232 17.79 -32.49 -16.04
N LYS A 233 18.37 -31.42 -15.48
CA LYS A 233 18.93 -31.43 -14.12
C LYS A 233 17.93 -31.07 -13.02
N LEU A 234 16.94 -30.20 -13.30
CA LEU A 234 16.02 -29.67 -12.29
C LEU A 234 14.59 -30.22 -12.34
N LYS A 235 14.22 -31.00 -13.37
CA LYS A 235 12.86 -31.54 -13.57
C LYS A 235 12.27 -32.28 -12.37
N HIS A 236 13.11 -32.87 -11.51
CA HIS A 236 12.68 -33.63 -10.33
C HIS A 236 13.06 -32.96 -9.00
N HIS A 237 13.53 -31.71 -9.04
CA HIS A 237 13.94 -30.97 -7.85
C HIS A 237 12.91 -29.90 -7.49
N LYS A 238 12.51 -29.86 -6.22
CA LYS A 238 11.68 -28.80 -5.65
C LYS A 238 12.55 -27.58 -5.36
N VAL A 239 12.42 -26.52 -6.16
CA VAL A 239 13.31 -25.36 -6.10
C VAL A 239 12.60 -24.04 -5.77
N LEU A 240 13.31 -23.14 -5.08
CA LEU A 240 12.94 -21.73 -4.90
C LEU A 240 13.90 -20.85 -5.68
N ILE A 241 13.38 -20.17 -6.69
CA ILE A 241 14.16 -19.27 -7.55
C ILE A 241 13.59 -17.86 -7.38
N ILE A 242 14.40 -16.91 -6.96
CA ILE A 242 14.03 -15.49 -6.95
C ILE A 242 14.94 -14.75 -7.94
N ILE A 243 14.32 -14.06 -8.89
CA ILE A 243 15.00 -13.24 -9.90
C ILE A 243 14.61 -11.78 -9.64
N ASP A 244 15.56 -11.04 -9.09
CA ASP A 244 15.44 -9.62 -8.75
C ASP A 244 15.94 -8.71 -9.88
N ASP A 245 15.30 -7.56 -10.02
CA ASP A 245 15.60 -6.53 -11.02
C ASP A 245 15.62 -7.07 -12.47
N LEU A 246 14.56 -7.78 -12.85
CA LEU A 246 14.40 -8.35 -14.18
C LEU A 246 14.06 -7.25 -15.20
N ASP A 247 15.09 -6.68 -15.82
CA ASP A 247 14.97 -5.64 -16.84
C ASP A 247 15.02 -6.19 -18.28
N ASP A 248 15.41 -7.46 -18.46
CA ASP A 248 15.51 -8.12 -19.76
C ASP A 248 14.88 -9.53 -19.72
N GLN A 249 13.92 -9.77 -20.61
CA GLN A 249 13.25 -11.04 -20.80
C GLN A 249 14.20 -12.22 -21.06
N VAL A 250 15.37 -11.96 -21.67
CA VAL A 250 16.32 -13.00 -22.05
C VAL A 250 16.88 -13.74 -20.83
N VAL A 251 16.98 -13.06 -19.68
CA VAL A 251 17.41 -13.68 -18.41
C VAL A 251 16.37 -14.67 -17.92
N LEU A 252 15.08 -14.31 -18.04
CA LEU A 252 13.98 -15.18 -17.65
C LEU A 252 13.90 -16.41 -18.56
N ASP A 253 14.02 -16.23 -19.88
CA ASP A 253 14.08 -17.32 -20.86
C ASP A 253 15.21 -18.31 -20.56
N ALA A 254 16.40 -17.79 -20.25
CA ALA A 254 17.59 -18.61 -20.02
C ALA A 254 17.49 -19.43 -18.73
N LEU A 255 16.87 -18.89 -17.68
CA LEU A 255 16.91 -19.48 -16.34
C LEU A 255 15.62 -20.20 -15.94
N ALA A 256 14.46 -19.77 -16.47
CA ALA A 256 13.14 -20.27 -16.12
C ALA A 256 12.15 -20.27 -17.31
N GLY A 257 12.65 -20.60 -18.52
CA GLY A 257 11.89 -20.54 -19.77
C GLY A 257 10.65 -21.44 -19.86
N GLY A 258 10.56 -22.52 -19.07
CA GLY A 258 9.41 -23.44 -19.06
C GLY A 258 9.10 -23.99 -17.66
N ASP A 259 7.82 -24.26 -17.37
CA ASP A 259 7.39 -24.82 -16.09
C ASP A 259 7.85 -26.27 -15.94
N GLU A 260 7.98 -26.99 -17.06
CA GLU A 260 8.41 -28.37 -17.13
C GLU A 260 9.91 -28.56 -16.83
N TRP A 261 10.64 -27.47 -16.57
CA TRP A 261 12.04 -27.49 -16.19
C TRP A 261 12.23 -27.83 -14.71
N PHE A 262 11.19 -27.73 -13.89
CA PHE A 262 11.27 -27.81 -12.44
C PHE A 262 10.36 -28.89 -11.86
N GLY A 263 10.73 -29.43 -10.70
CA GLY A 263 9.91 -30.40 -9.98
C GLY A 263 8.67 -29.77 -9.33
N SER A 264 7.66 -30.60 -9.07
CA SER A 264 6.44 -30.19 -8.37
C SER A 264 6.73 -29.47 -7.04
N GLY A 265 5.89 -28.47 -6.71
CA GLY A 265 6.05 -27.63 -5.52
C GLY A 265 7.13 -26.55 -5.65
N SER A 266 7.78 -26.41 -6.82
CA SER A 266 8.74 -25.32 -7.07
C SER A 266 8.05 -23.96 -7.10
N ARG A 267 8.79 -22.93 -6.69
CA ARG A 267 8.34 -21.55 -6.67
C ARG A 267 9.38 -20.68 -7.36
N ILE A 268 8.93 -19.96 -8.38
CA ILE A 268 9.76 -19.00 -9.11
C ILE A 268 9.14 -17.62 -8.89
N ILE A 269 9.91 -16.68 -8.37
CA ILE A 269 9.47 -15.31 -8.10
C ILE A 269 10.29 -14.37 -9.00
N ALA A 270 9.62 -13.68 -9.92
CA ALA A 270 10.24 -12.69 -10.80
C ALA A 270 9.87 -11.29 -10.32
N ILE A 271 10.86 -10.41 -10.16
CA ILE A 271 10.65 -9.04 -9.66
C ILE A 271 11.07 -8.09 -10.76
N THR A 272 10.18 -7.19 -11.16
CA THR A 272 10.47 -6.26 -12.26
C THR A 272 9.75 -4.92 -12.08
N LYS A 273 10.24 -3.92 -12.81
CA LYS A 273 9.55 -2.63 -13.01
C LYS A 273 8.66 -2.66 -14.26
N ASP A 274 8.84 -3.66 -15.13
CA ASP A 274 8.11 -3.79 -16.40
C ASP A 274 7.14 -4.98 -16.39
N LYS A 275 5.84 -4.67 -16.31
CA LYS A 275 4.77 -5.68 -16.35
C LYS A 275 4.68 -6.44 -17.67
N HIS A 276 5.22 -5.90 -18.77
CA HIS A 276 5.18 -6.55 -20.08
C HIS A 276 6.02 -7.83 -20.09
N ILE A 277 7.15 -7.86 -19.36
CA ILE A 277 7.99 -9.05 -19.26
C ILE A 277 7.25 -10.19 -18.55
N LEU A 278 6.50 -9.88 -17.48
CA LEU A 278 5.70 -10.86 -16.75
C LEU A 278 4.55 -11.41 -17.61
N ARG A 279 3.85 -10.53 -18.34
CA ARG A 279 2.77 -10.92 -19.26
C ARG A 279 3.26 -11.81 -20.40
N ALA A 280 4.42 -11.52 -20.98
CA ALA A 280 5.02 -12.30 -22.06
C ALA A 280 5.31 -13.76 -21.66
N HIS A 281 5.53 -14.02 -20.36
CA HIS A 281 5.83 -15.35 -19.81
C HIS A 281 4.65 -15.99 -19.08
N GLY A 282 3.44 -15.42 -19.19
CA GLY A 282 2.25 -15.93 -18.51
C GLY A 282 2.34 -15.93 -16.98
N ILE A 283 3.18 -15.07 -16.39
CA ILE A 283 3.39 -15.02 -14.94
C ILE A 283 2.25 -14.23 -14.28
N THR A 284 1.58 -14.83 -13.29
CA THR A 284 0.62 -14.12 -12.44
C THR A 284 1.36 -13.17 -11.51
N TYR A 285 0.89 -11.94 -11.33
CA TYR A 285 1.64 -10.93 -10.61
C TYR A 285 0.80 -10.13 -9.62
N SER A 286 1.45 -9.73 -8.52
CA SER A 286 0.90 -8.85 -7.51
C SER A 286 1.47 -7.45 -7.71
N GLU A 287 0.59 -6.47 -7.88
CA GLU A 287 0.94 -5.05 -7.87
C GLU A 287 1.20 -4.62 -6.43
N LEU A 288 2.41 -4.15 -6.16
CA LEU A 288 2.70 -3.45 -4.92
C LEU A 288 2.25 -1.99 -5.08
N ASN A 289 0.95 -1.78 -4.89
CA ASN A 289 0.39 -0.46 -4.64
C ASN A 289 0.63 -0.08 -3.17
N VAL A 290 0.90 1.20 -2.89
CA VAL A 290 1.03 1.75 -1.52
C VAL A 290 -0.19 1.36 -0.68
N ASP A 291 -1.39 1.40 -1.26
CA ASP A 291 -2.64 1.03 -0.59
C ASP A 291 -2.66 -0.45 -0.19
N ILE A 292 -2.18 -1.35 -1.06
CA ILE A 292 -2.04 -2.78 -0.75
C ILE A 292 -0.95 -3.00 0.30
N GLY A 293 0.13 -2.22 0.26
CA GLY A 293 1.19 -2.23 1.28
C GLY A 293 0.66 -1.86 2.66
N LEU A 294 -0.10 -0.76 2.76
CA LEU A 294 -0.76 -0.33 3.99
C LEU A 294 -1.79 -1.35 4.46
N GLN A 295 -2.62 -1.88 3.56
CA GLN A 295 -3.61 -2.91 3.89
C GLN A 295 -2.94 -4.18 4.43
N ASN A 296 -1.84 -4.64 3.84
CA ASN A 296 -1.09 -5.77 4.36
C ASN A 296 -0.54 -5.52 5.78
N LEU A 297 -0.11 -4.29 6.08
CA LEU A 297 0.35 -3.92 7.42
C LEU A 297 -0.81 -3.90 8.43
N VAL A 298 -2.00 -3.46 8.01
CA VAL A 298 -3.25 -3.54 8.78
C VAL A 298 -3.63 -5.01 9.04
N ASP A 299 -3.61 -5.85 8.00
CA ASP A 299 -3.94 -7.28 8.09
C ASP A 299 -2.96 -8.04 9.00
N MET A 300 -1.71 -7.59 9.08
CA MET A 300 -0.69 -8.10 10.01
C MET A 300 -0.77 -7.49 11.41
N SER A 301 -1.72 -6.56 11.65
CA SER A 301 -1.90 -5.83 12.91
C SER A 301 -0.64 -5.06 13.36
N LEU A 302 0.19 -4.63 12.40
CA LEU A 302 1.37 -3.81 12.64
C LEU A 302 1.03 -2.31 12.68
N ILE A 303 0.01 -1.92 11.92
CA ILE A 303 -0.57 -0.58 11.93
C ILE A 303 -2.10 -0.68 12.04
N HIS A 304 -2.73 0.36 12.54
CA HIS A 304 -4.17 0.54 12.60
C HIS A 304 -4.51 1.82 11.86
N VAL A 305 -5.48 1.77 10.94
CA VAL A 305 -5.96 2.96 10.23
C VAL A 305 -7.27 3.36 10.87
N ILE A 306 -7.27 4.51 11.56
CA ILE A 306 -8.47 5.14 12.10
C ILE A 306 -9.03 6.04 11.01
N PRO A 307 -10.16 5.69 10.37
CA PRO A 307 -10.82 6.59 9.46
C PRO A 307 -11.31 7.83 10.22
N SER A 308 -11.07 9.02 9.67
CA SER A 308 -11.66 10.28 10.13
C SER A 308 -12.27 11.02 8.94
N LEU A 309 -13.15 11.98 9.21
CA LEU A 309 -13.87 12.75 8.19
C LEU A 309 -12.93 13.63 7.33
N GLU A 310 -11.78 14.03 7.88
CA GLU A 310 -10.83 14.94 7.22
C GLU A 310 -9.57 14.19 6.73
N MET A 311 -8.92 13.41 7.60
CA MET A 311 -7.77 12.56 7.23
C MET A 311 -7.71 11.28 8.05
N SER A 312 -7.60 10.13 7.37
CA SER A 312 -7.35 8.86 8.05
C SER A 312 -6.03 8.90 8.83
N ILE A 313 -6.06 8.56 10.12
CA ILE A 313 -4.88 8.53 10.98
C ILE A 313 -4.31 7.11 10.95
N ILE A 314 -3.00 7.00 10.71
CA ILE A 314 -2.28 5.73 10.79
C ILE A 314 -1.59 5.65 12.15
N GLU A 315 -2.02 4.72 12.98
CA GLU A 315 -1.37 4.38 14.23
C GLU A 315 -0.47 3.16 14.03
N MET A 316 0.71 3.15 14.65
CA MET A 316 1.62 2.02 14.64
C MET A 316 1.77 1.48 16.07
N HIS A 317 1.84 0.16 16.22
CA HIS A 317 2.08 -0.43 17.53
C HIS A 317 3.47 0.01 18.07
N CYS A 318 3.54 0.40 19.34
CA CYS A 318 4.75 1.00 19.95
C CYS A 318 6.02 0.13 19.81
N LEU A 319 5.89 -1.21 19.87
CA LEU A 319 7.01 -2.13 19.66
C LEU A 319 7.53 -2.11 18.21
N VAL A 320 6.65 -1.94 17.22
CA VAL A 320 7.02 -1.87 15.80
C VAL A 320 7.69 -0.54 15.51
N GLU A 321 7.16 0.54 16.09
CA GLU A 321 7.77 1.87 16.05
C GLU A 321 9.18 1.83 16.67
N GLN A 322 9.32 1.21 17.84
CA GLN A 322 10.59 1.06 18.53
C GLN A 322 11.60 0.24 17.71
N MET A 323 11.18 -0.87 17.13
CA MET A 323 12.01 -1.65 16.21
C MET A 323 12.47 -0.81 15.01
N GLY A 324 11.57 -0.01 14.42
CA GLY A 324 11.93 0.92 13.34
C GLY A 324 12.96 1.96 13.77
N LYS A 325 12.81 2.54 14.96
CA LYS A 325 13.78 3.47 15.56
C LYS A 325 15.15 2.81 15.77
N GLU A 326 15.19 1.55 16.21
CA GLU A 326 16.44 0.80 16.42
C GLU A 326 17.17 0.51 15.11
N ILE A 327 16.45 0.07 14.07
CA ILE A 327 17.03 -0.15 12.73
C ILE A 327 17.72 1.12 12.20
N VAL A 328 17.11 2.29 12.41
CA VAL A 328 17.70 3.57 12.00
C VAL A 328 18.92 3.92 12.86
N ARG A 329 18.90 3.62 14.16
CA ARG A 329 20.04 3.85 15.08
C ARG A 329 21.26 3.00 14.72
N GLU A 330 21.05 1.78 14.23
CA GLU A 330 22.12 0.87 13.79
C GLU A 330 22.88 1.36 12.53
N GLN A 331 22.29 2.27 11.74
CA GLN A 331 22.92 2.79 10.52
C GLN A 331 24.22 3.57 10.80
N SER A 332 24.24 4.37 11.88
CA SER A 332 25.42 5.13 12.31
C SER A 332 25.30 5.58 13.77
N ASN A 333 26.44 5.63 14.45
CA ASN A 333 26.54 6.24 15.78
C ASN A 333 26.36 7.76 15.73
N ASN A 334 26.66 8.40 14.61
CA ASN A 334 26.45 9.82 14.40
C ASN A 334 25.00 10.07 13.90
N PRO A 335 24.14 10.78 14.66
CA PRO A 335 22.76 11.01 14.24
C PRO A 335 22.65 11.67 12.87
N GLY A 336 23.52 12.64 12.56
CA GLY A 336 23.51 13.38 11.29
C GLY A 336 23.85 12.53 10.05
N GLU A 337 24.26 11.27 10.23
CA GLU A 337 24.57 10.31 9.16
C GLU A 337 23.47 9.26 8.96
N ARG A 338 22.41 9.26 9.78
CA ARG A 338 21.26 8.36 9.64
C ARG A 338 20.29 8.86 8.58
N GLU A 339 19.49 7.96 8.02
CA GLU A 339 18.45 8.34 7.05
C GLU A 339 17.30 9.13 7.68
N PHE A 340 16.98 8.87 8.96
CA PHE A 340 15.93 9.59 9.69
C PHE A 340 16.43 10.06 11.07
N LEU A 341 16.12 11.30 11.43
CA LEU A 341 16.40 11.87 12.74
C LEU A 341 15.15 11.75 13.64
N LEU A 342 14.98 10.61 14.30
CA LEU A 342 13.72 10.27 15.01
C LEU A 342 13.67 10.69 16.49
N ASP A 343 14.78 11.16 17.04
CA ASP A 343 14.90 11.57 18.45
C ASP A 343 15.07 13.10 18.54
N TRP A 344 14.20 13.78 19.29
CA TRP A 344 14.17 15.24 19.32
C TRP A 344 15.49 15.86 19.79
N LYS A 345 16.22 15.22 20.73
CA LYS A 345 17.51 15.74 21.21
C LYS A 345 18.54 15.68 20.10
N ASN A 346 18.59 14.55 19.39
CA ASN A 346 19.46 14.38 18.23
C ASN A 346 19.12 15.38 17.12
N VAL A 347 17.83 15.68 16.89
CA VAL A 347 17.42 16.70 15.93
C VAL A 347 17.94 18.08 16.34
N CYS A 348 17.71 18.50 17.60
CA CYS A 348 18.20 19.77 18.12
C CYS A 348 19.72 19.90 17.96
N ASP A 349 20.48 18.89 18.41
CA ASP A 349 21.94 18.87 18.31
C ASP A 349 22.41 19.01 16.85
N VAL A 350 21.76 18.30 15.92
CA VAL A 350 22.12 18.30 14.50
C VAL A 350 21.82 19.64 13.84
N LEU A 351 20.67 20.26 14.14
CA LEU A 351 20.26 21.54 13.58
C LEU A 351 21.08 22.72 14.14
N GLU A 352 21.45 22.68 15.42
CA GLU A 352 22.31 23.69 16.03
C GLU A 352 23.76 23.58 15.53
N ASN A 353 24.32 22.37 15.47
CA ASN A 353 25.74 22.16 15.18
C ASN A 353 26.08 21.95 13.69
N LYS A 354 25.08 21.92 12.79
CA LYS A 354 25.25 21.70 11.33
C LYS A 354 25.94 20.36 11.00
N THR A 355 25.66 19.33 11.79
CA THR A 355 26.27 18.00 11.64
C THR A 355 25.50 17.08 10.69
N GLY A 356 24.34 17.53 10.18
CA GLY A 356 23.56 16.79 9.21
C GLY A 356 24.32 16.56 7.91
N SER A 357 24.16 15.38 7.33
CA SER A 357 24.81 14.97 6.09
C SER A 357 23.80 14.74 4.97
N ASN A 358 24.29 14.36 3.78
CA ASN A 358 23.45 14.07 2.62
C ASN A 358 22.69 12.75 2.74
N THR A 359 22.89 11.95 3.79
CA THR A 359 22.14 10.71 4.02
C THR A 359 20.77 10.99 4.64
N VAL A 360 20.62 12.12 5.35
CA VAL A 360 19.37 12.49 6.02
C VAL A 360 18.26 12.71 4.99
N GLN A 361 17.18 11.95 5.13
CA GLN A 361 15.99 11.98 4.27
C GLN A 361 14.75 12.50 5.01
N GLY A 362 14.66 12.30 6.33
CA GLY A 362 13.49 12.72 7.11
C GLY A 362 13.81 13.23 8.51
N ILE A 363 13.10 14.29 8.92
CA ILE A 363 13.21 14.92 10.24
C ILE A 363 11.80 15.17 10.78
N PRO A 364 11.25 14.24 11.59
CA PRO A 364 10.11 14.52 12.45
C PRO A 364 10.57 15.19 13.76
N LEU A 365 9.89 16.25 14.17
CA LEU A 365 10.17 16.98 15.40
C LEU A 365 8.86 17.40 16.06
N ASN A 366 8.53 16.75 17.17
CA ASN A 366 7.42 17.14 18.02
C ASN A 366 7.84 18.31 18.92
N LEU A 367 7.19 19.46 18.76
CA LEU A 367 7.48 20.67 19.52
C LEU A 367 7.01 20.62 20.96
N ASP A 368 6.01 19.80 21.26
CA ASP A 368 5.51 19.67 22.63
C ASP A 368 6.59 19.12 23.58
N GLU A 369 7.53 18.34 23.04
CA GLU A 369 8.66 17.74 23.76
C GLU A 369 9.83 18.71 23.99
N ILE A 370 9.77 19.93 23.44
CA ILE A 370 10.91 20.84 23.37
C ILE A 370 10.54 22.20 23.95
N ASP A 371 11.37 22.72 24.84
CA ASP A 371 11.21 24.06 25.40
C ASP A 371 11.87 25.14 24.54
N GLU A 372 13.03 24.83 23.96
CA GLU A 372 13.83 25.74 23.14
C GLU A 372 14.40 25.01 21.91
N LEU A 373 14.15 25.54 20.70
CA LEU A 373 14.74 25.04 19.46
C LEU A 373 15.67 26.07 18.82
N ARG A 374 16.94 25.69 18.66
CA ARG A 374 17.97 26.49 17.99
C ARG A 374 18.27 25.93 16.62
N ILE A 375 18.13 26.75 15.58
CA ILE A 375 18.43 26.35 14.20
C ILE A 375 19.50 27.27 13.63
N HIS A 376 20.65 26.69 13.29
CA HIS A 376 21.72 27.43 12.66
C HIS A 376 21.34 27.79 11.21
N LYS A 377 21.73 28.98 10.72
CA LYS A 377 21.47 29.43 9.34
C LYS A 377 22.00 28.52 8.20
N LYS A 378 22.85 27.54 8.53
CA LYS A 378 23.41 26.57 7.57
C LYS A 378 22.99 25.13 7.89
N ALA A 379 22.06 24.91 8.83
CA ALA A 379 21.66 23.59 9.32
C ALA A 379 21.33 22.62 8.19
N PHE A 380 20.52 23.06 7.23
CA PHE A 380 20.05 22.22 6.13
C PHE A 380 21.00 22.18 4.91
N LYS A 381 22.09 22.97 4.87
CA LYS A 381 22.92 23.10 3.65
C LYS A 381 23.57 21.79 3.21
N LYS A 382 23.93 20.92 4.15
CA LYS A 382 24.54 19.60 3.88
C LYS A 382 23.50 18.49 3.66
N MET A 383 22.24 18.71 4.03
CA MET A 383 21.15 17.73 3.94
C MET A 383 20.47 17.77 2.56
N SER A 384 21.24 17.60 1.50
CA SER A 384 20.78 17.78 0.12
C SER A 384 19.75 16.74 -0.35
N ASN A 385 19.55 15.64 0.38
CA ASN A 385 18.56 14.60 0.10
C ASN A 385 17.38 14.61 1.06
N LEU A 386 17.21 15.66 1.87
CA LEU A 386 16.07 15.81 2.76
C LEU A 386 14.78 15.88 1.92
N LYS A 387 13.85 14.96 2.21
CA LYS A 387 12.56 14.80 1.54
C LYS A 387 11.38 15.12 2.46
N PHE A 388 11.53 14.84 3.75
CA PHE A 388 10.45 14.98 4.74
C PHE A 388 10.94 15.87 5.89
N LEU A 389 10.43 17.09 5.99
CA LEU A 389 10.63 17.94 7.16
C LEU A 389 9.27 18.12 7.83
N ASN A 390 9.13 17.62 9.05
CA ASN A 390 7.89 17.66 9.80
C ASN A 390 8.15 18.20 11.21
N ILE A 391 7.90 19.48 11.40
CA ILE A 391 7.99 20.16 12.69
C ILE A 391 6.57 20.51 13.11
N TYR A 392 6.05 19.83 14.12
CA TYR A 392 4.61 19.78 14.44
C TYR A 392 4.34 19.82 15.94
N THR A 393 3.11 20.18 16.31
CA THR A 393 2.55 20.08 17.65
C THR A 393 1.48 18.98 17.67
N THR A 394 1.33 18.26 18.78
CA THR A 394 0.22 17.30 19.02
C THR A 394 -0.90 17.93 19.85
N THR A 395 -0.62 19.02 20.56
CA THR A 395 -1.59 19.72 21.40
C THR A 395 -2.36 20.81 20.63
N PHE A 396 -3.59 20.49 20.22
CA PHE A 396 -4.52 21.49 19.68
C PHE A 396 -4.89 22.49 20.79
N GLY A 397 -4.40 23.73 20.71
CA GLY A 397 -4.64 24.77 21.72
C GLY A 397 -3.69 24.75 22.92
N GLY A 398 -2.55 24.05 22.86
CA GLY A 398 -1.55 24.07 23.92
C GLY A 398 -0.86 25.43 24.06
N ASN A 399 -0.98 26.06 25.24
CA ASN A 399 -0.30 27.32 25.63
C ASN A 399 1.24 27.19 25.74
N LYS A 400 1.83 26.03 25.41
CA LYS A 400 3.28 25.85 25.45
C LYS A 400 3.90 26.55 24.23
N GLU A 401 4.44 27.73 24.47
CA GLU A 401 5.30 28.42 23.50
C GLU A 401 6.70 27.82 23.56
N THR A 402 7.03 26.96 22.59
CA THR A 402 8.42 26.63 22.31
C THR A 402 9.14 27.91 21.91
N ARG A 403 10.26 28.22 22.56
CA ARG A 403 11.10 29.36 22.18
C ARG A 403 12.00 28.97 21.02
N TRP A 404 12.04 29.79 19.97
CA TRP A 404 12.82 29.50 18.78
C TRP A 404 13.92 30.52 18.61
N HIS A 405 15.13 30.04 18.34
CA HIS A 405 16.27 30.87 17.98
C HIS A 405 16.73 30.47 16.59
N LEU A 406 16.15 31.15 15.60
CA LEU A 406 16.63 31.09 14.23
C LEU A 406 17.73 32.14 14.06
N GLN A 407 18.94 31.70 13.74
CA GLN A 407 20.07 32.62 13.57
C GLN A 407 19.78 33.60 12.42
N GLU A 408 20.18 34.87 12.60
CA GLU A 408 20.05 35.93 11.59
C GLU A 408 20.54 35.46 10.20
N ASP A 409 19.78 35.83 9.16
CA ASP A 409 19.95 35.44 7.74
C ASP A 409 19.64 33.98 7.38
N PHE A 410 18.73 33.31 8.09
CA PHE A 410 18.22 32.01 7.60
C PHE A 410 17.43 32.21 6.30
N ASP A 411 18.00 31.73 5.19
CA ASP A 411 17.41 31.84 3.84
C ASP A 411 17.67 30.56 3.02
N TYR A 412 17.56 29.38 3.63
CA TYR A 412 17.79 28.13 2.90
C TYR A 412 16.93 26.96 3.38
N LEU A 413 16.20 26.36 2.44
CA LEU A 413 15.51 25.09 2.57
C LEU A 413 15.93 24.12 1.44
N PRO A 414 16.05 22.81 1.69
CA PRO A 414 16.47 21.86 0.66
C PRO A 414 15.46 21.72 -0.51
N PRO A 415 15.91 21.74 -1.77
CA PRO A 415 15.01 21.74 -2.94
C PRO A 415 14.36 20.36 -3.24
N LYS A 416 14.81 19.29 -2.59
CA LYS A 416 14.27 17.92 -2.78
C LYS A 416 13.12 17.57 -1.82
N LEU A 417 12.67 18.54 -1.02
CA LEU A 417 11.52 18.36 -0.12
C LEU A 417 10.28 17.91 -0.90
N LYS A 418 9.64 16.87 -0.39
CA LYS A 418 8.35 16.33 -0.83
C LYS A 418 7.25 16.64 0.18
N PHE A 419 7.59 16.67 1.45
CA PHE A 419 6.71 17.07 2.53
C PHE A 419 7.42 18.12 3.38
N LEU A 420 6.75 19.25 3.56
CA LEU A 420 7.20 20.31 4.43
C LEU A 420 6.05 20.69 5.35
N SER A 421 6.13 20.25 6.60
CA SER A 421 5.30 20.72 7.69
C SER A 421 6.18 21.50 8.65
N TRP A 422 5.82 22.76 8.91
CA TRP A 422 6.50 23.61 9.87
C TRP A 422 5.49 24.49 10.58
N GLU A 423 4.89 23.93 11.63
CA GLU A 423 3.92 24.63 12.44
C GLU A 423 4.58 25.77 13.24
N LYS A 424 3.86 26.87 13.43
CA LYS A 424 4.35 28.09 14.11
C LYS A 424 5.61 28.65 13.44
N TYR A 425 5.69 28.60 12.11
CA TYR A 425 6.86 29.07 11.36
C TYR A 425 7.19 30.53 11.72
N PRO A 426 8.44 30.84 12.12
CA PRO A 426 8.74 32.10 12.79
C PRO A 426 8.98 33.28 11.83
N LEU A 427 9.34 33.02 10.57
CA LEU A 427 9.68 34.07 9.61
C LEU A 427 8.45 34.64 8.91
N ARG A 428 8.59 35.88 8.43
CA ARG A 428 7.56 36.61 7.68
C ARG A 428 7.38 36.10 6.25
N SER A 429 8.38 35.43 5.70
CA SER A 429 8.33 34.82 4.36
C SER A 429 9.17 33.56 4.31
N MET A 430 8.91 32.70 3.32
CA MET A 430 9.79 31.57 3.02
C MET A 430 11.13 32.06 2.44
N PRO A 431 12.18 31.22 2.48
CA PRO A 431 13.44 31.55 1.85
C PRO A 431 13.30 31.90 0.37
N SER A 432 13.93 33.01 -0.03
CA SER A 432 13.82 33.59 -1.38
C SER A 432 14.30 32.65 -2.50
N ASN A 433 15.33 31.86 -2.20
CA ASN A 433 15.92 30.89 -3.14
C ASN A 433 15.23 29.51 -3.12
N PHE A 434 14.18 29.34 -2.33
CA PHE A 434 13.52 28.04 -2.20
C PHE A 434 12.69 27.74 -3.46
N GLN A 435 13.03 26.65 -4.15
CA GLN A 435 12.28 26.16 -5.31
C GLN A 435 11.67 24.78 -5.03
N PRO A 436 10.44 24.70 -4.49
CA PRO A 436 9.82 23.45 -4.05
C PRO A 436 9.26 22.57 -5.19
N LYS A 437 10.00 22.35 -6.28
CA LYS A 437 9.50 21.62 -7.48
C LYS A 437 8.98 20.20 -7.20
N ASN A 438 9.49 19.55 -6.14
CA ASN A 438 9.12 18.18 -5.74
C ASN A 438 8.09 18.14 -4.61
N LEU A 439 7.64 19.29 -4.12
CA LEU A 439 6.78 19.38 -2.96
C LEU A 439 5.39 18.85 -3.31
N VAL A 440 4.88 17.95 -2.47
CA VAL A 440 3.57 17.30 -2.61
C VAL A 440 2.59 17.84 -1.58
N LYS A 441 3.07 18.08 -0.35
CA LYS A 441 2.27 18.63 0.74
C LYS A 441 3.05 19.72 1.50
N LEU A 442 2.39 20.86 1.71
CA LEU A 442 2.90 22.02 2.43
C LEU A 442 1.96 22.34 3.60
N GLN A 443 2.46 22.26 4.83
CA GLN A 443 1.71 22.63 6.03
C GLN A 443 2.49 23.68 6.81
N MET A 444 1.92 24.87 6.96
CA MET A 444 2.51 26.01 7.66
C MET A 444 1.48 26.62 8.60
N MET A 445 0.79 25.76 9.37
CA MET A 445 -0.25 26.19 10.29
C MET A 445 0.32 27.13 11.38
N ASN A 446 -0.51 28.07 11.85
CA ASN A 446 -0.19 29.01 12.93
C ASN A 446 1.07 29.86 12.68
N SER A 447 1.42 30.12 11.42
CA SER A 447 2.69 30.76 11.05
C SER A 447 2.68 32.29 11.18
N ASN A 448 3.87 32.87 11.31
CA ASN A 448 4.11 34.31 11.23
C ASN A 448 4.27 34.83 9.78
N LEU A 449 3.98 33.98 8.79
CA LEU A 449 4.06 34.33 7.38
C LEU A 449 3.12 35.51 7.07
N GLU A 450 3.68 36.55 6.45
CA GLU A 450 2.91 37.62 5.80
C GLU A 450 2.69 37.29 4.31
N LYS A 451 3.64 36.56 3.71
CA LYS A 451 3.65 36.07 2.33
C LYS A 451 4.38 34.72 2.26
N LEU A 452 3.99 33.81 1.37
CA LEU A 452 4.73 32.55 1.16
C LEU A 452 6.04 32.80 0.39
N TRP A 453 5.95 33.09 -0.91
CA TRP A 453 7.10 33.30 -1.81
C TRP A 453 6.78 34.35 -2.87
N GLU A 454 7.83 34.88 -3.50
CA GLU A 454 7.74 35.85 -4.59
C GLU A 454 7.77 35.18 -5.96
N GLY A 455 6.95 35.67 -6.88
CA GLY A 455 6.90 35.19 -8.27
C GLY A 455 6.14 33.87 -8.46
N VAL A 456 6.21 33.36 -9.69
CA VAL A 456 5.49 32.16 -10.12
C VAL A 456 6.35 30.92 -9.92
N HIS A 457 5.88 29.99 -9.10
CA HIS A 457 6.56 28.71 -8.87
C HIS A 457 5.82 27.56 -9.57
N SER A 458 6.56 26.80 -10.39
CA SER A 458 6.05 25.58 -11.01
C SER A 458 6.03 24.43 -9.98
N LEU A 459 4.95 24.36 -9.20
CA LEU A 459 4.71 23.34 -8.16
C LEU A 459 3.72 22.29 -8.65
N THR A 460 4.01 21.69 -9.80
CA THR A 460 3.12 20.68 -10.42
C THR A 460 2.97 19.42 -9.58
N GLY A 461 3.81 19.18 -8.57
CA GLY A 461 3.66 18.05 -7.65
C GLY A 461 2.73 18.32 -6.47
N LEU A 462 2.40 19.58 -6.18
CA LEU A 462 1.71 19.98 -4.95
C LEU A 462 0.23 19.61 -5.03
N LYS A 463 -0.23 18.86 -4.03
CA LYS A 463 -1.61 18.36 -3.88
C LYS A 463 -2.31 18.98 -2.68
N ASP A 464 -1.57 19.32 -1.64
CA ASP A 464 -2.13 19.78 -0.36
C ASP A 464 -1.35 20.99 0.14
N MET A 465 -2.09 22.07 0.43
CA MET A 465 -1.57 23.29 1.02
C MET A 465 -2.44 23.70 2.20
N ASP A 466 -1.84 23.69 3.39
CA ASP A 466 -2.49 24.05 4.65
C ASP A 466 -1.75 25.19 5.35
N LEU A 467 -2.43 26.32 5.50
CA LEU A 467 -1.95 27.55 6.11
C LEU A 467 -2.82 27.95 7.32
N TRP A 468 -3.62 27.03 7.85
CA TRP A 468 -4.61 27.32 8.88
C TRP A 468 -4.02 28.10 10.07
N GLY A 469 -4.74 29.12 10.55
CA GLY A 469 -4.34 29.91 11.72
C GLY A 469 -3.20 30.90 11.46
N SER A 470 -2.75 31.08 10.21
CA SER A 470 -1.72 32.05 9.84
C SER A 470 -2.28 33.48 9.85
N LYS A 471 -2.53 34.03 11.04
CA LYS A 471 -3.24 35.31 11.25
C LYS A 471 -2.58 36.53 10.61
N LYS A 472 -1.27 36.47 10.29
CA LYS A 472 -0.51 37.56 9.65
C LYS A 472 -0.46 37.47 8.13
N LEU A 473 -0.96 36.39 7.55
CA LEU A 473 -0.93 36.16 6.11
C LEU A 473 -1.83 37.17 5.40
N LYS A 474 -1.25 37.99 4.52
CA LYS A 474 -1.95 39.07 3.82
C LYS A 474 -2.32 38.69 2.39
N GLU A 475 -1.47 37.90 1.74
CA GLU A 475 -1.61 37.53 0.33
C GLU A 475 -1.20 36.08 0.09
N ILE A 476 -1.87 35.47 -0.88
CA ILE A 476 -1.53 34.14 -1.42
C ILE A 476 -0.77 34.34 -2.73
N PRO A 477 0.35 33.63 -2.97
CA PRO A 477 1.12 33.78 -4.20
C PRO A 477 0.33 33.31 -5.43
N ASP A 478 0.84 33.63 -6.62
CA ASP A 478 0.27 33.13 -7.89
C ASP A 478 0.28 31.59 -7.92
N LEU A 479 -0.91 31.01 -8.09
CA LEU A 479 -1.16 29.56 -8.10
C LEU A 479 -1.38 29.00 -9.51
N SER A 480 -1.12 29.75 -10.57
CA SER A 480 -1.43 29.37 -11.96
C SER A 480 -0.75 28.08 -12.42
N MET A 481 0.42 27.77 -11.86
CA MET A 481 1.20 26.57 -12.17
C MET A 481 1.05 25.44 -11.14
N VAL A 482 0.11 25.59 -10.18
CA VAL A 482 -0.16 24.61 -9.10
C VAL A 482 -1.39 23.77 -9.47
N THR A 483 -1.46 23.29 -10.72
CA THR A 483 -2.68 22.70 -11.31
C THR A 483 -3.09 21.34 -10.73
N ASN A 484 -2.27 20.74 -9.86
CA ASN A 484 -2.54 19.45 -9.20
C ASN A 484 -3.00 19.59 -7.74
N LEU A 485 -3.24 20.81 -7.27
CA LEU A 485 -3.75 21.04 -5.92
C LEU A 485 -5.15 20.44 -5.77
N GLU A 486 -5.32 19.63 -4.73
CA GLU A 486 -6.53 18.91 -4.33
C GLU A 486 -7.15 19.56 -3.08
N THR A 487 -6.32 20.06 -2.14
CA THR A 487 -6.79 20.72 -0.91
C THR A 487 -6.08 22.05 -0.69
N LEU A 488 -6.85 23.10 -0.39
CA LEU A 488 -6.34 24.41 0.03
C LEU A 488 -7.05 24.86 1.32
N ASN A 489 -6.32 24.84 2.44
CA ASN A 489 -6.82 25.28 3.73
C ASN A 489 -6.18 26.62 4.12
N LEU A 490 -7.02 27.65 4.18
CA LEU A 490 -6.71 29.03 4.59
C LEU A 490 -7.49 29.43 5.84
N GLY A 491 -8.11 28.47 6.55
CA GLY A 491 -8.96 28.78 7.69
C GLY A 491 -8.22 29.61 8.75
N SER A 492 -8.91 30.53 9.41
CA SER A 492 -8.38 31.45 10.41
C SER A 492 -7.22 32.34 9.94
N CYS A 493 -7.06 32.55 8.63
CA CYS A 493 -6.14 33.56 8.06
C CYS A 493 -6.78 34.95 8.12
N SER A 494 -6.93 35.50 9.33
CA SER A 494 -7.71 36.72 9.58
C SER A 494 -7.21 38.00 8.89
N SER A 495 -5.96 38.06 8.42
CA SER A 495 -5.42 39.23 7.69
C SER A 495 -5.56 39.13 6.16
N LEU A 496 -6.07 38.00 5.64
CA LEU A 496 -6.24 37.77 4.22
C LEU A 496 -7.43 38.61 3.71
N VAL A 497 -7.20 39.45 2.71
CA VAL A 497 -8.21 40.38 2.18
C VAL A 497 -8.85 39.85 0.89
N GLU A 498 -8.06 39.23 0.02
CA GLU A 498 -8.52 38.67 -1.26
C GLU A 498 -7.70 37.42 -1.64
N LEU A 499 -8.25 36.61 -2.55
CA LEU A 499 -7.52 35.53 -3.20
C LEU A 499 -6.99 35.96 -4.58
N PRO A 500 -5.84 35.43 -5.02
CA PRO A 500 -5.31 35.72 -6.34
C PRO A 500 -6.22 35.12 -7.43
N SER A 501 -6.44 35.88 -8.52
CA SER A 501 -7.26 35.43 -9.65
C SER A 501 -6.78 34.13 -10.31
N SER A 502 -5.52 33.75 -10.10
CA SER A 502 -4.93 32.48 -10.54
C SER A 502 -5.60 31.24 -9.95
N ILE A 503 -6.34 31.37 -8.85
CA ILE A 503 -7.04 30.24 -8.22
C ILE A 503 -8.03 29.56 -9.19
N LYS A 504 -8.54 30.27 -10.21
CA LYS A 504 -9.40 29.71 -11.27
C LYS A 504 -8.76 28.59 -12.08
N TYR A 505 -7.43 28.44 -12.03
CA TYR A 505 -6.71 27.38 -12.75
C TYR A 505 -6.63 26.06 -11.97
N LEU A 506 -7.08 26.03 -10.71
CA LEU A 506 -7.02 24.86 -9.82
C LEU A 506 -8.14 23.85 -10.09
N ASN A 507 -8.17 23.30 -11.31
CA ASN A 507 -9.25 22.43 -11.76
C ASN A 507 -9.38 21.09 -11.01
N LYS A 508 -8.36 20.70 -10.23
CA LYS A 508 -8.36 19.48 -9.38
C LYS A 508 -8.67 19.74 -7.92
N LEU A 509 -8.93 21.00 -7.54
CA LEU A 509 -9.22 21.36 -6.16
C LEU A 509 -10.55 20.72 -5.75
N ILE A 510 -10.50 19.86 -4.74
CA ILE A 510 -11.63 19.15 -4.14
C ILE A 510 -12.15 19.95 -2.94
N GLU A 511 -11.25 20.51 -2.14
CA GLU A 511 -11.59 21.23 -0.92
C GLU A 511 -10.94 22.62 -0.88
N LEU A 512 -11.76 23.63 -0.56
CA LEU A 512 -11.34 25.00 -0.25
C LEU A 512 -11.92 25.43 1.10
N ASN A 513 -11.03 25.58 2.09
CA ASN A 513 -11.41 26.08 3.42
C ASN A 513 -10.90 27.51 3.63
N MET A 514 -11.80 28.44 3.91
CA MET A 514 -11.51 29.83 4.25
C MET A 514 -12.28 30.27 5.51
N SER A 515 -12.68 29.32 6.35
CA SER A 515 -13.44 29.60 7.57
C SER A 515 -12.67 30.58 8.45
N TYR A 516 -13.34 31.53 9.10
CA TYR A 516 -12.76 32.56 9.97
C TYR A 516 -11.75 33.51 9.29
N CYS A 517 -11.81 33.65 7.97
CA CYS A 517 -11.13 34.74 7.26
C CYS A 517 -11.94 36.04 7.40
N THR A 518 -11.84 36.69 8.56
CA THR A 518 -12.69 37.83 8.94
C THR A 518 -12.48 39.11 8.12
N ASN A 519 -11.35 39.27 7.43
CA ASN A 519 -11.06 40.40 6.55
C ASN A 519 -11.22 40.09 5.06
N LEU A 520 -11.67 38.88 4.71
CA LEU A 520 -11.90 38.50 3.32
C LEU A 520 -13.13 39.24 2.79
N GLU A 521 -12.92 40.17 1.87
CA GLU A 521 -13.99 41.04 1.34
C GLU A 521 -14.63 40.46 0.08
N ILE A 522 -13.79 39.93 -0.82
CA ILE A 522 -14.19 39.45 -2.14
C ILE A 522 -13.47 38.16 -2.51
N LEU A 523 -14.15 37.36 -3.31
CA LEU A 523 -13.56 36.23 -4.02
C LEU A 523 -13.45 36.57 -5.51
N PRO A 524 -12.41 36.09 -6.21
CA PRO A 524 -12.22 36.39 -7.64
C PRO A 524 -13.42 35.91 -8.47
N THR A 525 -13.76 36.65 -9.53
CA THR A 525 -14.88 36.31 -10.42
C THR A 525 -14.53 35.18 -11.38
N GLY A 526 -15.50 34.33 -11.74
CA GLY A 526 -15.34 33.23 -12.69
C GLY A 526 -14.58 32.02 -12.13
N LEU A 527 -14.92 31.59 -10.91
CA LEU A 527 -14.30 30.45 -10.22
C LEU A 527 -14.86 29.12 -10.72
N ASN A 528 -14.55 28.74 -11.95
CA ASN A 528 -14.96 27.45 -12.51
C ASN A 528 -14.07 26.28 -12.01
N LEU A 529 -14.12 26.02 -10.70
CA LEU A 529 -13.40 24.94 -10.03
C LEU A 529 -14.14 23.61 -10.21
N LYS A 530 -13.96 22.96 -11.37
CA LYS A 530 -14.75 21.79 -11.80
C LYS A 530 -14.79 20.62 -10.80
N SER A 531 -13.73 20.40 -10.04
CA SER A 531 -13.62 19.30 -9.07
C SER A 531 -14.03 19.67 -7.64
N LEU A 532 -14.41 20.92 -7.37
CA LEU A 532 -14.70 21.38 -6.02
C LEU A 532 -15.94 20.69 -5.46
N GLN A 533 -15.77 20.05 -4.31
CA GLN A 533 -16.80 19.31 -3.57
C GLN A 533 -17.08 19.97 -2.22
N CYS A 534 -16.05 20.45 -1.52
CA CYS A 534 -16.18 21.04 -0.20
C CYS A 534 -15.75 22.52 -0.21
N LEU A 535 -16.66 23.40 0.24
CA LEU A 535 -16.39 24.84 0.37
C LEU A 535 -16.81 25.33 1.77
N TYR A 536 -15.83 25.76 2.56
CA TYR A 536 -16.05 26.25 3.93
C TYR A 536 -15.75 27.76 4.03
N LEU A 537 -16.79 28.55 4.28
CA LEU A 537 -16.76 30.01 4.43
C LEU A 537 -17.28 30.49 5.79
N TRP A 538 -17.42 29.58 6.78
CA TRP A 538 -17.94 29.91 8.11
C TRP A 538 -17.18 31.09 8.73
N GLY A 539 -17.87 32.12 9.24
CA GLY A 539 -17.24 33.23 9.96
C GLY A 539 -16.51 34.24 9.06
N CYS A 540 -16.71 34.19 7.74
CA CYS A 540 -16.26 35.23 6.81
C CYS A 540 -17.15 36.49 6.92
N SER A 541 -16.91 37.29 7.96
CA SER A 541 -17.81 38.37 8.39
C SER A 541 -17.81 39.63 7.50
N GLN A 542 -16.90 39.73 6.52
CA GLN A 542 -16.82 40.81 5.52
C GLN A 542 -17.13 40.35 4.08
N LEU A 543 -17.27 39.05 3.85
CA LEU A 543 -17.55 38.51 2.52
C LEU A 543 -19.03 38.71 2.18
N LYS A 544 -19.33 39.68 1.29
CA LYS A 544 -20.71 40.07 0.95
C LYS A 544 -21.31 39.31 -0.23
N THR A 545 -20.48 38.90 -1.17
CA THR A 545 -20.91 38.27 -2.42
C THR A 545 -20.48 36.82 -2.44
N PHE A 546 -21.42 35.92 -2.75
CA PHE A 546 -21.07 34.53 -3.02
C PHE A 546 -20.37 34.42 -4.39
N PRO A 547 -19.29 33.63 -4.53
CA PRO A 547 -18.57 33.48 -5.78
C PRO A 547 -19.37 32.66 -6.81
N ASP A 548 -19.15 32.92 -8.10
CA ASP A 548 -19.67 32.08 -9.18
C ASP A 548 -18.81 30.79 -9.26
N ILE A 549 -19.33 29.69 -8.71
CA ILE A 549 -18.60 28.43 -8.48
C ILE A 549 -19.32 27.21 -9.08
N SER A 550 -18.57 26.11 -9.21
CA SER A 550 -19.01 24.84 -9.79
C SER A 550 -20.25 24.25 -9.12
N THR A 551 -21.05 23.51 -9.90
CA THR A 551 -22.29 22.84 -9.48
C THR A 551 -22.07 21.51 -8.74
N ASN A 552 -20.81 21.10 -8.58
CA ASN A 552 -20.42 19.80 -8.02
C ASN A 552 -20.22 19.82 -6.49
N ILE A 553 -20.57 20.92 -5.83
CA ILE A 553 -20.39 21.08 -4.40
C ILE A 553 -21.33 20.15 -3.65
N SER A 554 -20.77 19.30 -2.80
CA SER A 554 -21.46 18.37 -1.91
C SER A 554 -21.53 18.88 -0.48
N ASP A 555 -20.54 19.64 -0.02
CA ASP A 555 -20.52 20.20 1.34
C ASP A 555 -20.26 21.71 1.31
N LEU A 556 -21.19 22.48 1.86
CA LEU A 556 -21.15 23.94 1.86
C LEU A 556 -21.43 24.50 3.26
N ASN A 557 -20.47 25.23 3.82
CA ASN A 557 -20.65 25.94 5.09
C ASN A 557 -20.57 27.45 4.91
N LEU A 558 -21.65 28.15 5.22
CA LEU A 558 -21.79 29.61 5.12
C LEU A 558 -22.13 30.26 6.45
N GLY A 559 -22.10 29.52 7.56
CA GLY A 559 -22.46 30.05 8.88
C GLY A 559 -21.75 31.36 9.18
N GLU A 560 -22.38 32.27 9.92
CA GLU A 560 -21.78 33.56 10.36
C GLU A 560 -21.12 34.42 9.24
N SER A 561 -21.37 34.13 7.97
CA SER A 561 -20.87 34.92 6.85
C SER A 561 -21.73 36.16 6.64
N ALA A 562 -21.17 37.18 5.98
CA ALA A 562 -21.89 38.41 5.62
C ALA A 562 -22.48 38.38 4.22
N ILE A 563 -22.63 37.19 3.63
CA ILE A 563 -23.14 37.04 2.27
C ILE A 563 -24.57 37.58 2.22
N GLU A 564 -24.83 38.46 1.25
CA GLU A 564 -26.10 39.18 1.09
C GLU A 564 -26.88 38.75 -0.16
N GLU A 565 -26.19 38.24 -1.20
CA GLU A 565 -26.80 37.76 -2.44
C GLU A 565 -26.07 36.51 -3.00
N PHE A 566 -26.84 35.60 -3.61
CA PHE A 566 -26.34 34.49 -4.43
C PHE A 566 -26.47 34.80 -5.93
N PRO A 567 -25.53 34.32 -6.78
CA PRO A 567 -25.65 34.47 -8.21
C PRO A 567 -26.87 33.72 -8.77
N SER A 568 -27.54 34.30 -9.77
CA SER A 568 -28.80 33.76 -10.32
C SER A 568 -28.68 32.41 -11.03
N ASN A 569 -27.47 32.00 -11.37
CA ASN A 569 -27.09 30.75 -12.03
C ASN A 569 -26.51 29.71 -11.06
N LEU A 570 -26.72 29.87 -9.74
CA LEU A 570 -26.25 28.92 -8.74
C LEU A 570 -27.09 27.63 -8.80
N HIS A 571 -26.47 26.54 -9.25
CA HIS A 571 -27.06 25.21 -9.28
C HIS A 571 -26.30 24.28 -8.32
N LEU A 572 -26.92 23.88 -7.21
CA LEU A 572 -26.34 23.02 -6.18
C LEU A 572 -27.02 21.65 -6.15
N GLU A 573 -27.03 20.96 -7.30
CA GLU A 573 -27.75 19.68 -7.47
C GLU A 573 -27.09 18.50 -6.73
N ASN A 574 -25.80 18.61 -6.40
CA ASN A 574 -25.03 17.54 -5.75
C ASN A 574 -24.84 17.78 -4.23
N LEU A 575 -25.60 18.70 -3.64
CA LEU A 575 -25.40 19.14 -2.26
C LEU A 575 -25.91 18.09 -1.26
N ASP A 576 -24.98 17.50 -0.51
CA ASP A 576 -25.25 16.51 0.56
C ASP A 576 -25.36 17.17 1.94
N ALA A 577 -24.55 18.22 2.19
CA ALA A 577 -24.48 18.92 3.47
C ALA A 577 -24.46 20.44 3.27
N LEU A 578 -25.30 21.14 4.04
CA LEU A 578 -25.41 22.60 4.05
C LEU A 578 -25.52 23.13 5.48
N GLU A 579 -24.56 23.97 5.88
CA GLU A 579 -24.55 24.61 7.19
C GLU A 579 -24.68 26.13 7.10
N MET A 580 -25.72 26.70 7.72
CA MET A 580 -26.11 28.10 7.54
C MET A 580 -26.70 28.76 8.80
N PHE A 581 -26.06 28.55 9.93
CA PHE A 581 -26.49 29.21 11.17
C PHE A 581 -25.98 30.66 11.24
N SER A 582 -26.73 31.52 11.95
CA SER A 582 -26.32 32.90 12.26
C SER A 582 -25.98 33.79 11.03
N MET A 583 -26.61 33.53 9.88
CA MET A 583 -26.53 34.39 8.68
C MET A 583 -27.17 35.76 8.92
N LYS A 584 -26.58 36.84 8.39
CA LYS A 584 -27.11 38.21 8.53
C LYS A 584 -28.47 38.42 7.82
N ASN A 585 -28.77 37.65 6.77
CA ASN A 585 -29.98 37.83 5.97
C ASN A 585 -30.68 36.47 5.70
N GLY A 586 -31.71 36.15 6.49
CA GLY A 586 -32.42 34.87 6.40
C GLY A 586 -33.24 34.63 5.12
N LYS A 587 -33.43 35.64 4.26
CA LYS A 587 -34.23 35.54 3.02
C LYS A 587 -33.44 35.14 1.77
N LEU A 588 -32.14 34.95 1.93
CA LEU A 588 -31.18 34.64 0.85
C LEU A 588 -31.52 33.38 0.06
N TRP A 589 -32.18 32.41 0.70
CA TRP A 589 -32.45 31.09 0.12
C TRP A 589 -33.75 30.98 -0.66
N GLU A 590 -34.65 31.96 -0.58
CA GLU A 590 -35.94 31.92 -1.29
C GLU A 590 -35.78 31.92 -2.83
N ARG A 591 -34.58 32.26 -3.34
CA ARG A 591 -34.26 32.35 -4.78
C ARG A 591 -33.40 31.20 -5.31
N VAL A 592 -32.92 30.28 -4.46
CA VAL A 592 -32.05 29.18 -4.87
C VAL A 592 -32.90 27.95 -5.18
N GLN A 593 -32.82 27.42 -6.41
CA GLN A 593 -33.52 26.19 -6.79
C GLN A 593 -32.78 24.96 -6.22
N ILE A 594 -33.30 24.38 -5.14
CA ILE A 594 -32.90 23.04 -4.70
C ILE A 594 -33.85 22.05 -5.37
N PHE A 595 -33.35 21.27 -6.33
CA PHE A 595 -34.06 20.07 -6.78
C PHE A 595 -33.78 18.94 -5.80
N CYS A 596 -34.48 18.90 -4.66
CA CYS A 596 -34.50 17.72 -3.80
C CYS A 596 -35.30 16.60 -4.50
N PHE A 597 -34.65 15.47 -4.78
CA PHE A 597 -35.31 14.19 -5.06
C PHE A 597 -34.97 13.17 -3.98
#